data_AF-C1IJE6-F1
#
_entry.id   AF-C1IJE6-F1
#
_cell.length_a   1.000
_cell.length_b   1.000
_cell.length_c   1.000
_cell.angle_alpha   90.00
_cell.angle_beta   90.00
_cell.angle_gamma   90.00
#
_symmetry.space_group_name_H-M   'P 1'
#
loop_
_entity.id
_entity.type
_entity.pdbx_description
1 polymer ?
#
loop_
_entity_poly.entity_id
_entity_poly.type
_entity_poly.pdbx_seq_one_letter_code
_entity_poly.pdbx_strand_id
1 'polypeptide(L)'
;ARVAVARPEVKRSTLFPVRLELPDGTNDIFLWPSVDAKITPVMFVRRLAQEKGFTDDVALGSLVSKLQGQIAAFKVIWEKKVASLASGVCPRDLRTFKLAVDLGNFVLTDRFEWDVNNLNNSPEVLAEVLAHDLGLKREHELAICHAVRVQLFQFWEEEAPQPVKEETPSSFIRLDASQWTPKVAPREEERLPPGAEGRFAATKRGEEEMDEEDMDIDEGDDDDDDNGEDMDEDD
;
A
#
# COMPACT_ATOMS: atom_id res chain seq x y z
N ALA A 1 -54.82 9.13 10.94
CA ALA A 1 -53.83 8.22 11.54
C ALA A 1 -52.44 8.77 11.26
N ARG A 2 -51.69 9.17 12.29
CA ARG A 2 -50.28 9.55 12.12
C ARG A 2 -49.52 8.27 11.79
N VAL A 3 -49.05 8.15 10.56
CA VAL A 3 -48.09 7.10 10.19
C VAL A 3 -46.86 7.36 11.04
N ALA A 4 -46.63 6.51 12.04
CA ALA A 4 -45.39 6.47 12.77
C ALA A 4 -44.31 6.10 11.74
N VAL A 5 -43.57 7.11 11.27
CA VAL A 5 -42.32 6.89 10.58
C VAL A 5 -41.46 6.13 11.57
N ALA A 6 -41.27 4.84 11.31
CA ALA A 6 -40.35 4.01 12.08
C ALA A 6 -39.03 4.78 12.16
N ARG A 7 -38.64 5.19 13.37
CA ARG A 7 -37.29 5.70 13.58
C ARG A 7 -36.37 4.60 13.08
N PRO A 8 -35.49 4.83 12.09
CA PRO A 8 -34.53 3.81 11.71
C PRO A 8 -33.71 3.52 12.96
N GLU A 9 -33.78 2.29 13.45
CA GLU A 9 -32.91 1.82 14.52
C GLU A 9 -31.47 2.10 14.08
N VAL A 10 -30.79 3.01 14.77
CA VAL A 10 -29.36 3.25 14.56
C VAL A 10 -28.62 2.08 15.20
N LYS A 11 -28.66 0.91 14.55
CA LYS A 11 -27.61 -0.11 14.66
C LYS A 11 -26.60 0.16 13.54
N ARG A 12 -26.05 1.37 13.49
CA ARG A 12 -24.98 1.66 12.54
C ARG A 12 -23.71 1.05 13.09
N SER A 13 -23.51 -0.23 12.80
CA SER A 13 -22.19 -0.85 12.91
C SER A 13 -21.25 0.01 12.06
N THR A 14 -20.29 0.68 12.71
CA THR A 14 -19.21 1.35 11.99
C THR A 14 -18.23 0.31 11.46
N LEU A 15 -17.54 0.63 10.38
CA LEU A 15 -16.51 -0.23 9.79
C LEU A 15 -15.11 0.33 10.10
N PHE A 16 -14.24 -0.54 10.61
CA PHE A 16 -12.87 -0.22 10.94
C PHE A 16 -11.96 -0.54 9.76
N PRO A 17 -11.12 0.40 9.30
CA PRO A 17 -10.18 0.17 8.21
C PRO A 17 -8.96 -0.59 8.75
N VAL A 18 -8.88 -1.89 8.44
CA VAL A 18 -7.81 -2.75 8.91
C VAL A 18 -6.83 -3.03 7.77
N ARG A 19 -5.54 -2.97 8.09
CA ARG A 19 -4.45 -3.35 7.19
C ARG A 19 -3.59 -4.42 7.84
N LEU A 20 -3.44 -5.56 7.16
CA LEU A 20 -2.57 -6.65 7.59
C LEU A 20 -1.40 -6.81 6.62
N GLU A 21 -0.19 -6.80 7.17
CA GLU A 21 1.01 -7.17 6.43
C GLU A 21 1.17 -8.69 6.54
N LEU A 22 1.10 -9.35 5.39
CA LEU A 22 1.18 -10.79 5.24
C LEU A 22 2.64 -11.26 5.17
N PRO A 23 2.93 -12.54 5.47
CA PRO A 23 4.29 -13.07 5.45
C PRO A 23 4.99 -13.03 4.09
N ASP A 24 4.23 -12.94 2.99
CA ASP A 24 4.75 -12.78 1.63
C ASP A 24 5.17 -11.33 1.30
N GLY A 25 5.04 -10.40 2.25
CA GLY A 25 5.30 -8.97 2.06
C GLY A 25 4.12 -8.21 1.45
N THR A 26 3.03 -8.89 1.09
CA THR A 26 1.83 -8.26 0.57
C THR A 26 1.06 -7.59 1.71
N ASN A 27 0.47 -6.43 1.43
CA ASN A 27 -0.46 -5.80 2.36
C ASN A 27 -1.90 -6.10 1.93
N ASP A 28 -2.67 -6.67 2.83
CA ASP A 28 -4.10 -6.88 2.66
C ASP A 28 -4.88 -5.80 3.41
N ILE A 29 -5.90 -5.24 2.78
CA ILE A 29 -6.74 -4.17 3.33
C ILE A 29 -8.20 -4.58 3.28
N PHE A 30 -8.92 -4.34 4.38
CA PHE A 30 -10.33 -4.67 4.46
C PHE A 30 -11.04 -3.85 5.54
N LEU A 31 -12.37 -3.97 5.57
CA LEU A 31 -13.22 -3.26 6.50
C LEU A 31 -13.82 -4.24 7.52
N TRP A 32 -13.55 -4.01 8.81
CA TRP A 32 -14.03 -4.86 9.89
C TRP A 32 -15.23 -4.24 10.61
N PRO A 33 -16.37 -4.94 10.74
CA PRO A 33 -17.53 -4.40 11.44
C PRO A 33 -17.30 -4.31 12.96
N SER A 34 -17.64 -3.16 13.54
CA SER A 34 -17.52 -2.89 14.99
C SER A 34 -18.47 -3.73 15.84
N VAL A 35 -19.64 -4.06 15.31
CA VAL A 35 -20.68 -4.87 15.95
C VAL A 35 -21.11 -5.97 14.97
N ASP A 36 -21.36 -7.17 15.50
CA ASP A 36 -21.94 -8.31 14.76
C ASP A 36 -21.03 -8.91 13.66
N ALA A 37 -19.73 -9.03 13.95
CA ALA A 37 -18.85 -9.85 13.13
C ALA A 37 -19.22 -11.34 13.30
N LYS A 38 -19.93 -11.92 12.32
CA LYS A 38 -20.23 -13.36 12.27
C LYS A 38 -18.98 -14.23 12.25
N ILE A 39 -17.85 -13.65 11.86
CA ILE A 39 -16.55 -14.29 11.80
C ILE A 39 -15.65 -13.71 12.90
N THR A 40 -15.00 -14.56 13.67
CA THR A 40 -14.00 -14.11 14.66
C THR A 40 -12.68 -13.78 13.95
N PRO A 41 -11.85 -12.87 14.50
CA PRO A 41 -10.53 -12.56 13.95
C PRO A 41 -9.68 -13.82 13.67
N VAL A 42 -9.73 -14.81 14.58
CA VAL A 42 -9.02 -16.08 14.43
C VAL A 42 -9.52 -16.86 13.20
N MET A 43 -10.84 -16.95 13.00
CA MET A 43 -11.42 -17.65 11.86
C MET A 43 -11.13 -16.94 10.54
N PHE A 44 -11.13 -15.61 10.55
CA PHE A 44 -10.76 -14.80 9.38
C PHE A 44 -9.30 -15.04 8.99
N VAL A 45 -8.35 -14.91 9.91
CA VAL A 45 -6.93 -15.12 9.63
C VAL A 45 -6.64 -16.55 9.17
N ARG A 46 -7.30 -17.57 9.75
CA ARG A 46 -7.19 -18.95 9.26
C ARG A 46 -7.66 -19.11 7.82
N ARG A 47 -8.79 -18.48 7.46
CA ARG A 47 -9.31 -18.54 6.08
C ARG A 47 -8.39 -17.80 5.12
N LEU A 48 -7.90 -16.62 5.51
CA LEU A 48 -6.94 -15.85 4.72
C LEU A 48 -5.65 -16.64 4.49
N ALA A 49 -5.16 -17.35 5.51
CA ALA A 49 -3.99 -18.20 5.38
C ALA A 49 -4.21 -19.41 4.46
N GLN A 50 -5.41 -20.02 4.51
CA GLN A 50 -5.77 -21.08 3.57
C GLN A 50 -5.82 -20.58 2.12
N GLU A 51 -6.36 -19.38 1.89
CA GLU A 51 -6.44 -18.77 0.57
C GLU A 51 -5.06 -18.41 0.01
N LYS A 52 -4.17 -17.89 0.85
CA LYS A 52 -2.82 -17.47 0.46
C LYS A 52 -1.78 -18.58 0.54
N GLY A 53 -2.13 -19.75 1.08
CA GLY A 53 -1.24 -20.90 1.20
C GLY A 53 -0.21 -20.82 2.33
N PHE A 54 -0.49 -20.05 3.40
CA PHE A 54 0.39 -19.97 4.57
C PHE A 54 0.12 -21.13 5.54
N THR A 55 1.18 -21.81 5.99
CA THR A 55 1.09 -22.95 6.92
C THR A 55 1.82 -22.72 8.25
N ASP A 56 2.42 -21.54 8.47
CA ASP A 56 3.18 -21.23 9.68
C ASP A 56 2.27 -20.77 10.83
N ASP A 57 2.15 -21.60 11.87
CA ASP A 57 1.37 -21.33 13.07
C ASP A 57 1.85 -20.09 13.84
N VAL A 58 3.16 -19.77 13.79
CA VAL A 58 3.71 -18.59 14.46
C VAL A 58 3.25 -17.31 13.75
N ALA A 59 3.32 -17.29 12.42
CA ALA A 59 2.80 -16.20 11.61
C ALA A 59 1.29 -16.00 11.82
N LEU A 60 0.50 -17.08 11.92
CA LEU A 60 -0.93 -17.01 12.21
C LEU A 60 -1.22 -16.33 13.55
N GLY A 61 -0.52 -16.73 14.62
CA GLY A 61 -0.67 -16.12 15.94
C GLY A 61 -0.34 -14.62 15.95
N SER A 62 0.70 -14.23 15.22
CA SER A 62 1.10 -12.84 15.04
C SER A 62 0.03 -12.03 14.29
N LEU A 63 -0.49 -12.55 13.17
CA LEU A 63 -1.54 -11.89 12.37
C LEU A 63 -2.84 -11.70 13.16
N VAL A 64 -3.26 -12.71 13.93
CA VAL A 64 -4.42 -12.61 14.82
C VAL A 64 -4.22 -11.51 15.85
N SER A 65 -3.05 -11.46 16.49
CA SER A 65 -2.74 -10.45 17.50
C SER A 65 -2.75 -9.04 16.90
N LYS A 66 -2.16 -8.86 15.70
CA LYS A 66 -2.20 -7.58 14.96
C LYS A 66 -3.64 -7.16 14.64
N LEU A 67 -4.46 -8.08 14.11
CA LEU A 67 -5.86 -7.82 13.78
C LEU A 67 -6.66 -7.41 15.01
N GLN A 68 -6.56 -8.18 16.10
CA GLN A 68 -7.26 -7.88 17.35
C GLN A 68 -6.82 -6.55 17.96
N GLY A 69 -5.52 -6.24 17.91
CA GLY A 69 -4.98 -4.96 18.39
C GLY A 69 -5.56 -3.77 17.62
N GLN A 70 -5.59 -3.84 16.28
CA GLN A 70 -6.19 -2.78 15.46
C GLN A 70 -7.68 -2.61 15.74
N ILE A 71 -8.45 -3.71 15.81
CA ILE A 71 -9.89 -3.66 16.13
C ILE A 71 -10.13 -3.01 17.49
N ALA A 72 -9.35 -3.37 18.51
CA ALA A 72 -9.47 -2.80 19.85
C ALA A 72 -9.16 -1.30 19.85
N ALA A 73 -8.09 -0.87 19.17
CA ALA A 73 -7.72 0.53 19.05
C ALA A 73 -8.83 1.36 18.39
N PHE A 74 -9.33 0.93 17.22
CA PHE A 74 -10.41 1.64 16.54
C PHE A 74 -11.71 1.67 17.34
N LYS A 75 -12.01 0.60 18.09
CA LYS A 75 -13.18 0.54 18.98
C LYS A 75 -13.13 1.62 20.06
N VAL A 76 -11.98 1.84 20.69
CA VAL A 76 -11.81 2.90 21.70
C VAL A 76 -12.04 4.28 21.09
N ILE A 77 -11.46 4.57 19.93
CA ILE A 77 -11.63 5.85 19.22
C ILE A 77 -13.11 6.07 18.88
N TRP A 78 -13.77 5.05 18.31
CA TRP A 78 -15.17 5.10 17.95
C TRP A 78 -16.09 5.36 19.16
N GLU A 79 -15.89 4.63 20.26
CA GLU A 79 -16.69 4.77 21.48
C GLU A 79 -16.53 6.16 22.10
N LYS A 80 -15.30 6.68 22.17
CA LYS A 80 -15.03 8.06 22.61
C LYS A 80 -15.77 9.07 21.72
N LYS A 81 -15.72 8.87 20.39
CA LYS A 81 -16.39 9.77 19.44
C LYS A 81 -17.90 9.74 19.59
N VAL A 82 -18.51 8.56 19.67
CA VAL A 82 -19.96 8.42 19.86
C VAL A 82 -20.41 9.02 21.19
N ALA A 83 -19.65 8.83 22.28
CA ALA A 83 -19.94 9.43 23.57
C ALA A 83 -19.87 10.97 23.52
N SER A 84 -18.84 11.51 22.86
CA SER A 84 -18.74 12.95 22.59
C SER A 84 -19.95 13.45 21.79
N LEU A 85 -20.36 12.70 20.75
CA LEU A 85 -21.49 13.08 19.91
C LEU A 85 -22.85 13.03 20.64
N ALA A 86 -22.99 12.12 21.61
CA ALA A 86 -24.20 11.98 22.41
C ALA A 86 -24.40 13.12 23.43
N SER A 87 -23.34 13.87 23.78
CA SER A 87 -23.37 14.93 24.79
C SER A 87 -24.13 16.20 24.36
N GLY A 88 -24.62 16.27 23.12
CA GLY A 88 -25.64 17.24 22.69
C GLY A 88 -25.11 18.53 22.07
N VAL A 89 -23.81 18.81 22.13
CA VAL A 89 -23.17 19.94 21.43
C VAL A 89 -22.14 19.39 20.46
N CYS A 90 -22.55 19.18 19.21
CA CYS A 90 -21.68 18.69 18.15
C CYS A 90 -21.70 19.71 17.01
N PRO A 91 -20.91 20.78 17.09
CA PRO A 91 -20.80 21.71 15.99
C PRO A 91 -20.31 20.96 14.75
N ARG A 92 -20.67 21.44 13.56
CA ARG A 92 -20.10 20.97 12.29
C ARG A 92 -18.57 21.01 12.39
N ASP A 93 -17.89 19.89 12.19
CA ASP A 93 -16.42 19.81 12.17
C ASP A 93 -16.00 19.43 10.76
N LEU A 94 -15.82 20.45 9.92
CA LEU A 94 -15.44 20.29 8.53
C LEU A 94 -13.92 20.22 8.43
N ARG A 95 -13.40 19.08 8.00
CA ARG A 95 -11.95 18.87 7.81
C ARG A 95 -11.63 18.61 6.34
N THR A 96 -10.42 18.99 5.96
CA THR A 96 -9.89 18.68 4.63
C THR A 96 -9.30 17.27 4.63
N PHE A 97 -9.85 16.42 3.78
CA PHE A 97 -9.30 15.12 3.47
C PHE A 97 -8.33 15.26 2.29
N LYS A 98 -7.21 14.55 2.38
CA LYS A 98 -6.18 14.49 1.34
C LYS A 98 -5.91 13.01 1.08
N LEU A 99 -6.38 12.54 -0.07
CA LEU A 99 -6.22 11.15 -0.48
C LEU A 99 -5.02 11.02 -1.41
N ALA A 100 -4.21 10.01 -1.16
CA ALA A 100 -3.19 9.49 -2.07
C ALA A 100 -3.27 7.97 -1.99
N VAL A 101 -4.01 7.36 -2.92
CA VAL A 101 -4.34 5.93 -2.91
C VAL A 101 -3.59 5.25 -4.05
N ASP A 102 -2.77 4.27 -3.70
CA ASP A 102 -2.12 3.38 -4.67
C ASP A 102 -3.14 2.35 -5.18
N LEU A 103 -3.40 2.40 -6.48
CA LEU A 103 -4.31 1.51 -7.21
C LEU A 103 -3.52 0.49 -8.06
N GLY A 104 -2.26 0.24 -7.71
CA GLY A 104 -1.34 -0.64 -8.42
C GLY A 104 -0.64 0.10 -9.56
N ASN A 105 -1.33 0.23 -10.70
CA ASN A 105 -0.78 0.88 -11.90
C ASN A 105 -0.94 2.40 -11.90
N PHE A 106 -1.84 2.91 -11.06
CA PHE A 106 -2.19 4.32 -10.98
C PHE A 106 -2.19 4.76 -9.53
N VAL A 107 -2.01 6.06 -9.32
CA VAL A 107 -2.20 6.71 -8.04
C VAL A 107 -3.37 7.68 -8.17
N LEU A 108 -4.38 7.49 -7.33
CA LEU A 108 -5.48 8.45 -7.17
C LEU A 108 -5.05 9.48 -6.12
N THR A 109 -5.05 10.75 -6.52
CA THR A 109 -4.89 11.89 -5.63
C THR A 109 -6.16 12.72 -5.62
N ASP A 110 -6.66 13.04 -4.43
CA ASP A 110 -7.87 13.85 -4.29
C ASP A 110 -7.84 14.68 -3.02
N ARG A 111 -8.61 15.78 -3.01
CA ARG A 111 -8.75 16.67 -1.87
C ARG A 111 -10.19 17.18 -1.80
N PHE A 112 -10.84 16.90 -0.68
CA PHE A 112 -12.22 17.32 -0.45
C PHE A 112 -12.47 17.68 1.01
N GLU A 113 -13.59 18.33 1.29
CA GLU A 113 -14.02 18.64 2.64
C GLU A 113 -15.02 17.59 3.15
N TRP A 114 -14.89 17.21 4.41
CA TRP A 114 -15.75 16.21 5.03
C TRP A 114 -16.12 16.62 6.45
N ASP A 115 -17.41 16.52 6.78
CA ASP A 115 -17.89 16.73 8.14
C ASP A 115 -17.68 15.45 8.95
N VAL A 116 -16.66 15.46 9.82
CA VAL A 116 -16.28 14.30 10.64
C VAL A 116 -17.24 14.05 11.80
N ASN A 117 -18.16 14.99 12.10
CA ASN A 117 -19.20 14.82 13.11
C ASN A 117 -20.51 14.29 12.52
N ASN A 118 -20.68 14.33 11.20
CA ASN A 118 -21.87 13.81 10.55
C ASN A 118 -21.77 12.29 10.28
N LEU A 119 -22.30 11.49 11.22
CA LEU A 119 -22.37 10.02 11.12
C LEU A 119 -23.31 9.49 10.02
N ASN A 120 -23.98 10.37 9.26
CA ASN A 120 -24.74 9.97 8.06
C ASN A 120 -23.85 9.92 6.81
N ASN A 121 -22.67 10.55 6.85
CA ASN A 121 -21.74 10.50 5.72
C ASN A 121 -21.15 9.08 5.63
N SER A 122 -21.20 8.49 4.43
CA SER A 122 -20.71 7.14 4.17
C SER A 122 -19.49 7.19 3.25
N PRO A 123 -18.30 6.77 3.75
CA PRO A 123 -17.11 6.60 2.91
C PRO A 123 -17.31 5.61 1.76
N GLU A 124 -18.20 4.62 1.92
CA GLU A 124 -18.54 3.64 0.88
C GLU A 124 -19.23 4.30 -0.31
N VAL A 125 -20.27 5.10 -0.04
CA VAL A 125 -21.00 5.82 -1.09
C VAL A 125 -20.08 6.82 -1.79
N LEU A 126 -19.22 7.52 -1.05
CA LEU A 126 -18.21 8.40 -1.66
C LEU A 126 -17.29 7.61 -2.60
N ALA A 127 -16.75 6.48 -2.14
CA ALA A 127 -15.83 5.66 -2.92
C ALA A 127 -16.49 5.08 -4.19
N GLU A 128 -17.74 4.64 -4.10
CA GLU A 128 -18.53 4.15 -5.23
C GLU A 128 -18.72 5.25 -6.28
N VAL A 129 -19.19 6.42 -5.88
CA VAL A 129 -19.43 7.56 -6.79
C VAL A 129 -18.11 8.05 -7.40
N LEU A 130 -17.06 8.20 -6.58
CA LEU A 130 -15.76 8.66 -7.05
C LEU A 130 -15.13 7.68 -8.04
N ALA A 131 -15.20 6.37 -7.76
CA ALA A 131 -14.71 5.35 -8.67
C ALA A 131 -15.50 5.35 -9.99
N HIS A 132 -16.83 5.44 -9.92
CA HIS A 132 -17.69 5.51 -11.09
C HIS A 132 -17.37 6.73 -11.97
N ASP A 133 -17.27 7.91 -11.38
CA ASP A 133 -17.05 9.17 -12.11
C ASP A 133 -15.67 9.24 -12.77
N LEU A 134 -14.67 8.57 -12.19
CA LEU A 134 -13.32 8.45 -12.75
C LEU A 134 -13.14 7.25 -13.69
N GLY A 135 -14.18 6.44 -13.90
CA GLY A 135 -14.10 5.22 -14.71
C GLY A 135 -13.20 4.13 -14.12
N LEU A 136 -13.01 4.14 -12.81
CA LEU A 136 -12.23 3.14 -12.08
C LEU A 136 -13.06 1.85 -11.90
N LYS A 137 -12.36 0.72 -11.85
CA LYS A 137 -12.98 -0.57 -11.51
C LYS A 137 -13.41 -0.64 -10.05
N ARG A 138 -14.38 -1.51 -9.76
CA ARG A 138 -14.91 -1.74 -8.41
C ARG A 138 -13.87 -2.20 -7.38
N GLU A 139 -12.79 -2.86 -7.81
CA GLU A 139 -11.70 -3.27 -6.91
C GLU A 139 -11.02 -2.09 -6.22
N HIS A 140 -11.06 -0.90 -6.83
CA HIS A 140 -10.49 0.31 -6.26
C HIS A 140 -11.41 0.98 -5.23
N GLU A 141 -12.73 0.69 -5.25
CA GLU A 141 -13.71 1.25 -4.28
C GLU A 141 -13.25 0.95 -2.84
N LEU A 142 -12.78 -0.28 -2.60
CA LEU A 142 -12.31 -0.69 -1.27
C LEU A 142 -11.07 0.10 -0.84
N ALA A 143 -10.10 0.30 -1.72
CA ALA A 143 -8.88 1.04 -1.42
C ALA A 143 -9.17 2.50 -1.07
N ILE A 144 -10.07 3.14 -1.83
CA ILE A 144 -10.53 4.51 -1.59
C ILE A 144 -11.28 4.59 -0.26
N CYS A 145 -12.26 3.71 -0.05
CA CYS A 145 -13.06 3.68 1.17
C CYS A 145 -12.18 3.46 2.41
N HIS A 146 -11.24 2.53 2.33
CA HIS A 146 -10.26 2.26 3.38
C HIS A 146 -9.43 3.52 3.69
N ALA A 147 -8.88 4.19 2.68
CA ALA A 147 -8.08 5.41 2.87
C ALA A 147 -8.87 6.54 3.54
N VAL A 148 -10.11 6.78 3.10
CA VAL A 148 -11.01 7.76 3.73
C VAL A 148 -11.28 7.40 5.18
N ARG A 149 -11.57 6.13 5.48
CA ARG A 149 -11.81 5.69 6.86
C ARG A 149 -10.57 5.84 7.74
N VAL A 150 -9.37 5.54 7.25
CA VAL A 150 -8.13 5.73 8.01
C VAL A 150 -7.99 7.20 8.41
N GLN A 151 -8.13 8.12 7.47
CA GLN A 151 -8.03 9.56 7.74
C GLN A 151 -9.15 10.06 8.66
N LEU A 152 -10.36 9.49 8.56
CA LEU A 152 -11.47 9.80 9.46
C LEU A 152 -11.16 9.40 10.92
N PHE A 153 -10.60 8.21 11.14
CA PHE A 153 -10.21 7.76 12.48
C PHE A 153 -9.04 8.56 13.05
N GLN A 154 -8.07 8.96 12.21
CA GLN A 154 -6.99 9.87 12.61
C GLN A 154 -7.56 11.20 13.13
N PHE A 155 -8.53 11.78 12.41
CA PHE A 155 -9.19 13.01 12.87
C PHE A 155 -10.03 12.86 14.14
N TRP A 156 -10.54 11.66 14.43
CA TRP A 156 -11.24 11.39 15.68
C TRP A 156 -10.31 11.12 16.86
N GLU A 157 -9.10 10.64 16.59
CA GLU A 157 -8.03 10.52 17.59
C GLU A 157 -7.44 11.89 17.94
N GLU A 158 -7.30 12.78 16.95
CA GLU A 158 -6.90 14.17 17.13
C GLU A 158 -7.97 14.96 17.92
N GLU A 159 -7.67 15.22 19.20
CA GLU A 159 -8.63 15.73 20.19
C GLU A 159 -9.08 17.18 19.95
N ALA A 160 -8.32 17.96 19.17
CA ALA A 160 -8.65 19.34 18.84
C ALA A 160 -8.82 19.52 17.32
N PRO A 161 -9.82 20.31 16.87
CA PRO A 161 -9.82 20.82 15.51
C PRO A 161 -8.53 21.60 15.32
N GLN A 162 -7.68 21.19 14.37
CA GLN A 162 -6.51 21.99 14.04
C GLN A 162 -6.99 23.36 13.55
N PRO A 163 -6.33 24.47 13.94
CA PRO A 163 -6.67 25.77 13.38
C PRO A 163 -6.62 25.64 11.86
N VAL A 164 -7.70 26.06 11.18
CA VAL A 164 -7.84 26.01 9.73
C VAL A 164 -6.73 26.88 9.13
N LYS A 165 -5.55 26.31 8.90
CA LYS A 165 -4.39 26.99 8.31
C LYS A 165 -4.48 27.04 6.79
N GLU A 166 -5.31 26.20 6.20
CA GLU A 166 -5.44 26.07 4.74
C GLU A 166 -6.75 26.73 4.30
N GLU A 167 -6.67 27.60 3.28
CA GLU A 167 -7.84 28.16 2.63
C GLU A 167 -8.67 27.02 2.03
N THR A 168 -9.92 26.88 2.47
CA THR A 168 -10.81 25.79 2.03
C THR A 168 -11.99 26.32 1.18
N PRO A 169 -12.57 25.51 0.27
CA PRO A 169 -13.66 25.94 -0.61
C PRO A 169 -14.85 26.49 0.16
N SER A 170 -15.15 25.93 1.34
CA SER A 170 -16.21 26.43 2.22
C SER A 170 -15.93 27.82 2.83
N SER A 171 -14.69 28.30 2.81
CA SER A 171 -14.30 29.59 3.39
C SER A 171 -14.01 30.69 2.34
N PHE A 172 -13.66 30.33 1.09
CA PHE A 172 -13.32 31.32 0.05
C PHE A 172 -13.66 30.85 -1.39
N ILE A 173 -14.30 31.72 -2.18
CA ILE A 173 -14.79 31.42 -3.56
C ILE A 173 -13.67 31.49 -4.64
N ARG A 174 -12.44 31.88 -4.27
CA ARG A 174 -11.32 32.11 -5.22
C ARG A 174 -10.19 31.09 -5.15
N LEU A 175 -10.47 29.89 -4.64
CA LEU A 175 -9.47 28.83 -4.62
C LEU A 175 -9.19 28.29 -6.01
N ASP A 176 -7.95 27.86 -6.22
CA ASP A 176 -7.56 27.11 -7.41
C ASP A 176 -8.27 25.75 -7.38
N ALA A 177 -9.37 25.67 -8.13
CA ALA A 177 -10.21 24.47 -8.21
C ALA A 177 -9.41 23.24 -8.64
N SER A 178 -8.31 23.40 -9.38
CA SER A 178 -7.48 22.28 -9.83
C SER A 178 -6.80 21.52 -8.69
N GLN A 179 -6.71 22.10 -7.49
CA GLN A 179 -6.17 21.47 -6.29
C GLN A 179 -7.21 20.65 -5.51
N TRP A 180 -8.50 20.81 -5.85
CA TRP A 180 -9.66 20.19 -5.20
C TRP A 180 -10.43 19.26 -6.14
N THR A 181 -9.83 18.92 -7.28
CA THR A 181 -10.36 17.96 -8.24
C THR A 181 -9.59 16.65 -8.14
N PRO A 182 -10.28 15.50 -8.18
CA PRO A 182 -9.61 14.20 -8.19
C PRO A 182 -8.76 14.02 -9.45
N LYS A 183 -7.60 13.39 -9.30
CA LYS A 183 -6.65 13.12 -10.38
C LYS A 183 -6.14 11.69 -10.27
N VAL A 184 -6.18 10.99 -11.39
CA VAL A 184 -5.58 9.65 -11.54
C VAL A 184 -4.35 9.82 -12.44
N ALA A 185 -3.18 9.49 -11.90
CA ALA A 185 -1.93 9.52 -12.64
C ALA A 185 -1.33 8.10 -12.70
N PRO A 186 -0.58 7.73 -13.75
CA PRO A 186 0.25 6.53 -13.71
C PRO A 186 1.15 6.55 -12.48
N ARG A 187 1.31 5.40 -11.83
CA ARG A 187 2.32 5.26 -10.78
C ARG A 187 3.67 5.54 -11.42
N GLU A 188 4.36 6.58 -10.96
CA GLU A 188 5.78 6.76 -11.28
C GLU A 188 6.52 5.58 -10.67
N GLU A 189 6.70 4.54 -11.47
CA GLU A 189 7.74 3.54 -11.23
C GLU A 189 9.04 4.32 -11.10
N GLU A 190 9.84 4.02 -10.08
CA GLU A 190 11.16 4.62 -9.87
C GLU A 190 11.98 4.40 -11.15
N ARG A 191 11.87 5.34 -12.10
CA ARG A 191 12.70 5.39 -13.27
C ARG A 191 14.08 5.68 -12.73
N LEU A 192 14.87 4.63 -12.58
CA LEU A 192 16.32 4.76 -12.54
C LEU A 192 16.68 5.81 -13.60
N PRO A 193 17.43 6.85 -13.23
CA PRO A 193 17.79 7.89 -14.17
C PRO A 193 18.41 7.22 -15.41
N PRO A 194 18.04 7.63 -16.64
CA PRO A 194 18.64 7.08 -17.85
C PRO A 194 20.15 7.32 -17.76
N GLY A 195 20.90 6.25 -17.44
CA GLY A 195 22.32 6.32 -17.08
C GLY A 195 22.77 5.36 -15.97
N ALA A 196 21.86 4.72 -15.22
CA ALA A 196 22.23 3.77 -14.17
C ALA A 196 22.55 2.33 -14.66
N GLU A 197 22.30 2.00 -15.93
CA GLU A 197 22.63 0.69 -16.52
C GLU A 197 24.04 0.62 -17.16
N GLY A 198 24.92 1.56 -16.84
CA GLY A 198 26.24 1.71 -17.49
C GLY A 198 27.46 1.60 -16.60
N ARG A 199 27.41 0.97 -15.41
CA ARG A 199 28.56 0.94 -14.49
C ARG A 199 28.99 -0.41 -13.92
N PHE A 200 28.44 -1.51 -14.43
CA PHE A 200 28.90 -2.87 -14.11
C PHE A 200 29.14 -3.70 -15.38
N ALA A 201 29.93 -3.18 -16.33
CA ALA A 201 30.43 -3.96 -17.46
C ALA A 201 31.75 -3.39 -17.99
N ALA A 202 32.76 -3.20 -17.12
CA ALA A 202 34.12 -2.87 -17.57
C ALA A 202 35.16 -3.16 -16.46
N THR A 203 35.33 -4.42 -16.07
CA THR A 203 36.59 -4.92 -15.48
C THR A 203 36.71 -6.42 -15.74
N LYS A 204 36.85 -6.78 -17.03
CA LYS A 204 37.50 -8.02 -17.50
C LYS A 204 37.82 -7.82 -18.98
N ARG A 205 38.85 -7.04 -19.26
CA ARG A 205 39.59 -7.09 -20.53
C ARG A 205 40.89 -6.32 -20.35
N GLY A 206 41.99 -7.04 -20.36
CA GLY A 206 43.32 -6.50 -20.12
C GLY A 206 44.23 -7.62 -19.65
N GLU A 207 44.42 -8.60 -20.54
CA GLU A 207 45.57 -9.49 -20.69
C GLU A 207 45.16 -10.57 -21.71
N GLU A 208 46.08 -10.91 -22.62
CA GLU A 208 45.91 -11.67 -23.87
C GLU A 208 45.43 -10.86 -25.09
N GLU A 209 46.27 -9.93 -25.55
CA GLU A 209 46.54 -9.80 -26.99
C GLU A 209 48.03 -10.13 -27.18
N MET A 210 48.26 -11.25 -27.84
CA MET A 210 49.55 -11.82 -28.21
C MET A 210 49.84 -11.25 -29.61
N ASP A 211 50.82 -10.34 -29.70
CA ASP A 211 51.30 -9.80 -30.97
C ASP A 211 51.99 -10.93 -31.75
N GLU A 212 51.27 -11.53 -32.69
CA GLU A 212 51.83 -12.26 -33.82
C GLU A 212 52.17 -11.23 -34.90
N GLU A 213 53.43 -10.80 -34.98
CA GLU A 213 54.09 -10.37 -36.23
C GLU A 213 55.57 -10.08 -35.92
N ASP A 214 56.42 -11.11 -36.07
CA ASP A 214 57.78 -10.98 -36.61
C ASP A 214 58.24 -12.40 -37.02
N MET A 215 57.87 -12.76 -38.26
CA MET A 215 58.48 -13.84 -39.01
C MET A 215 59.83 -13.34 -39.53
N ASP A 216 60.90 -13.62 -38.78
CA ASP A 216 62.24 -13.70 -39.37
C ASP A 216 62.65 -15.17 -39.44
N ILE A 217 62.64 -15.65 -40.68
CA ILE A 217 63.19 -16.93 -41.12
C ILE A 217 64.71 -16.77 -41.10
N ASP A 218 65.39 -17.54 -40.25
CA ASP A 218 66.80 -17.85 -40.45
C ASP A 218 66.93 -19.37 -40.58
N GLU A 219 67.18 -19.80 -41.82
CA GLU A 219 67.60 -21.15 -42.17
C GLU A 219 69.08 -21.30 -41.80
N GLY A 220 69.41 -22.39 -41.10
CA GLY A 220 70.78 -22.83 -40.85
C GLY A 220 70.73 -24.01 -39.88
N ASP A 221 70.55 -25.21 -40.41
CA ASP A 221 71.64 -26.13 -40.78
C ASP A 221 72.17 -26.88 -39.55
N ASP A 222 71.99 -28.21 -39.65
CA ASP A 222 72.99 -29.22 -39.27
C ASP A 222 73.25 -29.42 -37.77
N ASP A 223 73.41 -30.62 -37.20
CA ASP A 223 73.55 -31.98 -37.68
C ASP A 223 73.22 -32.88 -36.46
N ASP A 224 72.75 -34.10 -36.76
CA ASP A 224 73.11 -35.40 -36.19
C ASP A 224 73.41 -35.63 -34.68
N ASP A 225 73.23 -36.91 -34.36
CA ASP A 225 73.68 -37.66 -33.18
C ASP A 225 72.79 -37.59 -31.94
N ASP A 226 72.52 -38.67 -31.21
CA ASP A 226 72.71 -40.11 -31.35
C ASP A 226 72.06 -40.70 -30.08
N ASN A 227 71.51 -41.90 -30.21
CA ASN A 227 71.28 -42.93 -29.18
C ASN A 227 70.83 -42.61 -27.75
N GLY A 228 69.87 -43.43 -27.29
CA GLY A 228 69.75 -43.79 -25.88
C GLY A 228 68.44 -44.48 -25.54
N GLU A 229 68.33 -45.75 -25.91
CA GLU A 229 67.36 -46.71 -25.35
C GLU A 229 67.54 -46.85 -23.82
N ASP A 230 66.44 -47.25 -23.14
CA ASP A 230 66.34 -48.09 -21.93
C ASP A 230 65.00 -47.72 -21.24
N MET A 231 63.88 -48.39 -21.54
CA MET A 231 63.43 -49.65 -20.91
C MET A 231 63.92 -49.82 -19.47
N ASP A 232 63.01 -49.69 -18.50
CA ASP A 232 62.58 -50.86 -17.73
C ASP A 232 61.37 -50.53 -16.82
N GLU A 233 60.40 -51.44 -16.91
CA GLU A 233 59.36 -51.75 -15.93
C GLU A 233 60.00 -52.37 -14.68
N ASP A 234 59.44 -52.13 -13.49
CA ASP A 234 58.94 -53.21 -12.60
C ASP A 234 58.68 -52.70 -11.16
N ASP A 235 57.49 -53.08 -10.69
CA ASP A 235 56.99 -53.33 -9.31
C ASP A 235 57.23 -52.34 -8.15
#